data_AF-A0A8T5AHZ4-F1
#
_entry.id   AF-A0A8T5AHZ4-F1
#
_cell.length_a   1.000
_cell.length_b   1.000
_cell.length_c   1.000
_cell.angle_alpha   90.00
_cell.angle_beta   90.00
_cell.angle_gamma   90.00
#
_symmetry.space_group_name_H-M   'P 1'
#
loop_
_entity.id
_entity.type
_entity.pdbx_description
1 polymer ?
#
loop_
_entity_poly.entity_id
_entity_poly.type
_entity_poly.pdbx_seq_one_letter_code
_entity_poly.pdbx_strand_id
1 'polypeptide(L)'
;MLGKYDRFPATILHCSALLSHKNPIAKLQLLLIRSLKALNDKINKYSASVTDYLGKFEGEISFEVGIAEGIYFNYLDEEEVKRLSEWVSSHGVFSSLDMILIIRYHYVRGKKRVPLRADRYLLRFILHTSRIELYLFHEGGIMRITPEEVLAFIVDHINHYAQLEGLEKLHLEYIQTR
;
A
#
# COMPACT_ATOMS: atom_id res chain seq x y z
N MET A 1 1.43 -13.47 14.42
CA MET A 1 0.27 -14.00 13.67
C MET A 1 0.39 -13.48 12.24
N LEU A 2 0.32 -14.35 11.23
CA LEU A 2 0.51 -13.96 9.83
C LEU A 2 -0.58 -12.97 9.40
N GLY A 3 -0.17 -11.88 8.74
CA GLY A 3 -1.06 -10.88 8.19
C GLY A 3 -1.65 -9.90 9.20
N LYS A 4 -1.23 -9.91 10.47
CA LYS A 4 -1.70 -8.96 11.50
C LYS A 4 -0.56 -8.31 12.25
N TYR A 5 -0.69 -7.00 12.41
CA TYR A 5 0.18 -6.17 13.23
C TYR A 5 -0.48 -5.89 14.59
N ASP A 6 0.16 -6.32 15.67
CA ASP A 6 -0.40 -6.26 17.02
C ASP A 6 -0.55 -4.82 17.53
N ARG A 7 0.22 -3.88 16.98
CA ARG A 7 0.26 -2.47 17.40
C ARG A 7 -0.38 -1.51 16.40
N PHE A 8 -1.26 -2.01 15.53
CA PHE A 8 -1.97 -1.14 14.61
C PHE A 8 -2.83 -0.13 15.39
N PRO A 9 -2.75 1.18 15.09
CA PRO A 9 -3.47 2.20 15.85
C PRO A 9 -4.99 1.97 15.89
N ALA A 10 -5.55 1.93 17.09
CA ALA A 10 -6.96 1.61 17.30
C ALA A 10 -7.90 2.82 17.18
N THR A 11 -7.39 4.04 17.37
CA THR A 11 -8.24 5.24 17.56
C THR A 11 -7.97 6.39 16.59
N ILE A 12 -6.75 6.47 16.05
CA ILE A 12 -6.32 7.54 15.14
C ILE A 12 -6.02 6.91 13.79
N LEU A 13 -6.89 7.16 12.82
CA LEU A 13 -6.66 6.86 11.41
C LEU A 13 -6.55 8.20 10.69
N HIS A 14 -5.53 8.33 9.83
CA HIS A 14 -5.35 9.55 9.04
C HIS A 14 -6.29 9.56 7.83
N CYS A 15 -6.53 8.38 7.25
CA CYS A 15 -7.45 8.22 6.14
C CYS A 15 -8.06 6.81 6.17
N SER A 16 -9.30 6.70 5.70
CA SER A 16 -9.98 5.42 5.50
C SER A 16 -10.81 5.45 4.22
N ALA A 17 -10.99 4.30 3.59
CA ALA A 17 -11.86 4.15 2.45
C ALA A 17 -12.72 2.90 2.56
N LEU A 18 -13.93 2.98 2.00
CA LEU A 18 -14.79 1.83 1.78
C LEU A 18 -14.88 1.54 0.28
N LEU A 19 -14.61 0.30 -0.08
CA LEU A 19 -14.63 -0.19 -1.45
C LEU A 19 -15.68 -1.29 -1.57
N SER A 20 -16.48 -1.31 -2.64
CA SER A 20 -17.33 -2.44 -2.99
C SER A 20 -16.72 -3.28 -4.11
N HIS A 21 -17.04 -4.58 -4.12
CA HIS A 21 -16.60 -5.51 -5.16
C HIS A 21 -17.60 -6.65 -5.38
N LYS A 22 -17.49 -7.30 -6.54
CA LYS A 22 -18.22 -8.55 -6.87
C LYS A 22 -17.31 -9.76 -7.07
N ASN A 23 -16.00 -9.56 -6.91
CA ASN A 23 -15.01 -10.61 -7.09
C ASN A 23 -15.07 -11.65 -5.95
N PRO A 24 -14.77 -12.93 -6.22
CA PRO A 24 -14.58 -13.93 -5.17
C PRO A 24 -13.49 -13.51 -4.20
N ILE A 25 -13.78 -13.52 -2.89
CA ILE A 25 -12.92 -12.92 -1.87
C ILE A 25 -11.50 -13.52 -1.83
N ALA A 26 -11.37 -14.84 -2.06
CA ALA A 26 -10.06 -15.49 -2.13
C ALA A 26 -9.23 -15.00 -3.33
N LYS A 27 -9.84 -14.86 -4.51
CA LYS A 27 -9.16 -14.32 -5.70
C LYS A 27 -8.76 -12.87 -5.48
N LEU A 28 -9.65 -12.07 -4.90
CA LEU A 28 -9.41 -10.67 -4.61
C LEU A 28 -8.27 -10.48 -3.61
N GLN A 29 -8.21 -11.30 -2.56
CA GLN A 29 -7.13 -11.23 -1.59
C GLN A 29 -5.77 -11.58 -2.20
N LEU A 30 -5.72 -12.61 -3.05
CA LEU A 30 -4.49 -12.97 -3.76
C LEU A 30 -4.07 -11.88 -4.77
N LEU A 31 -5.03 -11.25 -5.45
CA LEU A 31 -4.80 -10.09 -6.31
C LEU A 31 -4.22 -8.91 -5.50
N LEU A 32 -4.80 -8.60 -4.34
CA LEU A 32 -4.32 -7.55 -3.45
C LEU A 32 -2.85 -7.78 -3.08
N ILE A 33 -2.52 -8.99 -2.62
CA ILE A 33 -1.15 -9.37 -2.25
C ILE A 33 -0.19 -9.21 -3.45
N ARG A 34 -0.54 -9.78 -4.61
CA ARG A 34 0.31 -9.69 -5.82
C ARG A 34 0.48 -8.26 -6.33
N SER A 35 -0.60 -7.49 -6.37
CA SER A 35 -0.56 -6.10 -6.83
C SER A 35 0.33 -5.27 -5.91
N LEU A 36 0.21 -5.41 -4.59
CA LEU A 36 1.03 -4.67 -3.64
C LEU A 36 2.49 -5.11 -3.67
N LYS A 37 2.79 -6.41 -3.87
CA LYS A 37 4.16 -6.88 -4.16
C LYS A 37 4.75 -6.13 -5.35
N ALA A 38 3.98 -5.96 -6.42
CA ALA A 38 4.49 -5.31 -7.63
C ALA A 38 4.81 -3.81 -7.45
N LEU A 39 4.37 -3.17 -6.36
CA LEU A 39 4.83 -1.81 -6.04
C LEU A 39 6.32 -1.76 -5.71
N ASN A 40 6.88 -2.83 -5.16
CA ASN A 40 8.30 -2.92 -4.81
C ASN A 40 9.23 -2.73 -6.02
N ASP A 41 8.75 -3.10 -7.21
CA ASP A 41 9.50 -2.99 -8.47
C ASP A 41 9.24 -1.67 -9.21
N LYS A 42 8.37 -0.79 -8.68
CA LYS A 42 7.97 0.46 -9.34
C LYS A 42 8.86 1.65 -8.97
N ILE A 43 9.24 2.40 -9.99
CA ILE A 43 9.83 3.73 -9.88
C ILE A 43 8.97 4.71 -10.69
N ASN A 44 8.41 5.70 -10.01
CA ASN A 44 7.59 6.74 -10.63
C ASN A 44 8.36 8.06 -10.65
N LYS A 45 8.23 8.82 -11.75
CA LYS A 45 8.76 10.19 -11.80
C LYS A 45 7.91 11.12 -10.95
N TYR A 46 8.56 12.05 -10.27
CA TYR A 46 7.93 13.06 -9.43
C TYR A 46 8.73 14.36 -9.48
N SER A 47 8.10 15.48 -9.14
CA SER A 47 8.76 16.78 -9.07
C SER A 47 9.04 17.14 -7.62
N ALA A 48 10.31 17.12 -7.21
CA ALA A 48 10.70 17.30 -5.83
C ALA A 48 11.02 18.76 -5.50
N SER A 49 10.41 19.27 -4.41
CA SER A 49 10.88 20.47 -3.72
C SER A 49 11.87 20.07 -2.61
N VAL A 50 12.97 20.83 -2.51
CA VAL A 50 14.03 20.59 -1.52
C VAL A 50 14.23 21.87 -0.74
N THR A 51 14.18 21.78 0.60
CA THR A 51 14.45 22.93 1.48
C THR A 51 15.80 23.56 1.14
N ASP A 52 15.86 24.89 1.22
CA ASP A 52 17.03 25.71 0.88
C ASP A 52 17.42 25.75 -0.61
N TYR A 53 16.63 25.15 -1.51
CA TYR A 53 16.80 25.27 -2.96
C TYR A 53 15.57 25.90 -3.61
N LEU A 54 15.79 26.89 -4.47
CA LEU A 54 14.74 27.49 -5.28
C LEU A 54 14.36 26.57 -6.45
N GLY A 55 13.06 26.42 -6.69
CA GLY A 55 12.51 25.66 -7.81
C GLY A 55 12.20 24.20 -7.48
N LYS A 56 11.95 23.41 -8.53
CA LYS A 56 11.67 21.97 -8.44
C LYS A 56 12.74 21.20 -9.20
N PHE A 57 13.09 20.04 -8.67
CA PHE A 57 14.03 19.10 -9.29
C PHE A 57 13.28 17.92 -9.89
N GLU A 58 13.87 17.32 -10.92
CA GLU A 58 13.47 15.98 -11.32
C GLU A 58 13.68 15.02 -10.14
N GLY A 59 12.70 14.17 -9.89
CA GLY A 59 12.72 13.25 -8.77
C GLY A 59 12.06 11.92 -9.10
N GLU A 60 12.27 11.00 -8.19
CA GLU A 60 11.80 9.62 -8.28
C GLU A 60 11.14 9.22 -6.97
N ILE A 61 10.06 8.48 -7.09
CA ILE A 61 9.39 7.78 -6.00
C ILE A 61 9.58 6.29 -6.22
N SER A 62 9.96 5.57 -5.17
CA SER A 62 9.98 4.11 -5.14
C SER A 62 9.28 3.64 -3.87
N PHE A 63 8.80 2.40 -3.88
CA PHE A 63 8.00 1.85 -2.79
C PHE A 63 8.72 0.65 -2.15
N GLU A 64 8.44 0.42 -0.87
CA GLU A 64 8.68 -0.86 -0.21
C GLU A 64 7.40 -1.25 0.53
N VAL A 65 6.95 -2.48 0.31
CA VAL A 65 5.77 -3.07 0.92
C VAL A 65 6.21 -4.25 1.75
N GLY A 66 5.73 -4.31 2.98
CA GLY A 66 5.91 -5.46 3.86
C GLY A 66 4.59 -5.96 4.44
N ILE A 67 4.51 -7.25 4.71
CA ILE A 67 3.36 -7.91 5.36
C ILE A 67 3.63 -8.09 6.84
N ALA A 68 2.63 -7.85 7.69
CA ALA A 68 2.78 -7.97 9.12
C ALA A 68 2.87 -9.44 9.59
N GLU A 69 3.70 -9.66 10.61
CA GLU A 69 3.77 -10.90 11.37
C GLU A 69 3.98 -10.58 12.87
N GLY A 70 2.88 -10.38 13.59
CA GLY A 70 2.91 -10.00 15.01
C GLY A 70 3.38 -8.55 15.20
N ILE A 71 4.62 -8.36 15.64
CA ILE A 71 5.20 -7.02 15.85
C ILE A 71 6.22 -6.61 14.77
N TYR A 72 6.43 -7.45 13.76
CA TYR A 72 7.37 -7.22 12.66
C TYR A 72 6.65 -7.14 11.32
N PHE A 73 7.37 -6.64 10.31
CA PHE A 73 6.95 -6.69 8.92
C PHE A 73 8.03 -7.42 8.11
N ASN A 74 7.62 -8.43 7.35
CA ASN A 74 8.49 -9.09 6.38
C ASN A 74 8.35 -8.37 5.04
N TYR A 75 9.45 -8.18 4.33
CA TYR A 75 9.42 -7.60 2.99
C TYR A 75 8.59 -8.49 2.05
N LEU A 76 7.66 -7.90 1.30
CA LEU A 76 6.74 -8.66 0.45
C LEU A 76 7.42 -9.03 -0.87
N ASP A 77 8.17 -10.12 -0.86
CA ASP A 77 8.80 -10.74 -2.04
C ASP A 77 8.00 -11.94 -2.57
N GLU A 78 8.56 -12.66 -3.53
CA GLU A 78 7.93 -13.83 -4.13
C GLU A 78 7.76 -15.00 -3.14
N GLU A 79 8.68 -15.14 -2.18
CA GLU A 79 8.59 -16.18 -1.14
C GLU A 79 7.41 -15.88 -0.20
N GLU A 80 7.28 -14.62 0.24
CA GLU A 80 6.16 -14.20 1.07
C GLU A 80 4.82 -14.26 0.33
N VAL A 81 4.77 -13.88 -0.95
CA VAL A 81 3.56 -14.04 -1.78
C VAL A 81 3.16 -15.51 -1.89
N LYS A 82 4.12 -16.42 -2.08
CA LYS A 82 3.87 -17.86 -2.13
C LYS A 82 3.35 -18.36 -0.79
N ARG A 83 4.01 -18.01 0.32
CA ARG A 83 3.59 -18.38 1.68
C ARG A 83 2.17 -17.93 1.99
N LEU A 84 1.82 -16.69 1.64
CA LEU A 84 0.47 -16.16 1.80
C LEU A 84 -0.54 -16.91 0.91
N SER A 85 -0.18 -17.25 -0.32
CA SER A 85 -1.05 -17.98 -1.24
C SER A 85 -1.35 -19.41 -0.78
N GLU A 86 -0.35 -20.09 -0.23
CA GLU A 86 -0.48 -21.42 0.38
C GLU A 86 -1.36 -21.35 1.63
N TRP A 87 -1.21 -20.30 2.44
CA TRP A 87 -2.08 -20.06 3.59
C TRP A 87 -3.54 -19.93 3.17
N VAL A 88 -3.84 -19.09 2.17
CA VAL A 88 -5.21 -18.88 1.68
C VAL A 88 -5.85 -20.18 1.18
N SER A 89 -5.06 -21.01 0.50
CA SER A 89 -5.51 -22.30 -0.01
C SER A 89 -5.79 -23.32 1.11
N SER A 90 -5.00 -23.29 2.19
CA SER A 90 -5.03 -24.33 3.23
C SER A 90 -5.90 -23.96 4.44
N HIS A 91 -6.00 -22.67 4.76
CA HIS A 91 -6.65 -22.16 5.98
C HIS A 91 -7.81 -21.19 5.68
N GLY A 92 -8.01 -20.81 4.41
CA GLY A 92 -9.01 -19.83 4.00
C GLY A 92 -8.49 -18.40 3.98
N VAL A 93 -9.38 -17.45 3.67
CA VAL A 93 -9.03 -16.03 3.54
C VAL A 93 -8.72 -15.38 4.89
N PHE A 94 -7.86 -14.36 4.89
CA PHE A 94 -7.63 -13.55 6.08
C PHE A 94 -8.83 -12.62 6.25
N SER A 95 -9.31 -12.46 7.49
CA SER A 95 -10.31 -11.43 7.80
C SER A 95 -9.73 -10.02 7.68
N SER A 96 -8.43 -9.89 7.90
CA SER A 96 -7.69 -8.65 7.76
C SER A 96 -6.25 -8.89 7.34
N LEU A 97 -5.68 -7.98 6.56
CA LEU A 97 -4.27 -7.94 6.20
C LEU A 97 -3.66 -6.60 6.58
N ASP A 98 -2.65 -6.64 7.43
CA ASP A 98 -1.88 -5.47 7.84
C ASP A 98 -0.56 -5.42 7.09
N MET A 99 -0.24 -4.27 6.52
CA MET A 99 0.95 -4.04 5.74
C MET A 99 1.62 -2.72 6.11
N ILE A 100 2.92 -2.64 5.87
CA ILE A 100 3.66 -1.37 5.87
C ILE A 100 3.93 -0.96 4.43
N LEU A 101 3.79 0.33 4.14
CA LEU A 101 4.17 0.96 2.89
C LEU A 101 5.19 2.06 3.20
N ILE A 102 6.38 1.94 2.64
CA ILE A 102 7.44 2.94 2.72
C ILE A 102 7.57 3.60 1.35
N ILE A 103 7.37 4.92 1.30
CA ILE A 103 7.52 5.71 0.08
C ILE A 103 8.86 6.45 0.16
N ARG A 104 9.79 6.06 -0.70
CA ARG A 104 11.15 6.62 -0.76
C ARG A 104 11.25 7.63 -1.89
N TYR A 105 11.73 8.82 -1.55
CA TYR A 105 11.88 9.94 -2.47
C TYR A 105 13.35 10.18 -2.78
N HIS A 106 13.64 10.46 -4.04
CA HIS A 106 14.94 10.94 -4.47
C HIS A 106 14.77 12.15 -5.38
N TYR A 107 15.74 13.04 -5.39
CA TYR A 107 15.85 14.07 -6.42
C TYR A 107 17.19 13.96 -7.13
N VAL A 108 17.22 14.42 -8.38
CA VAL A 108 18.41 14.42 -9.22
C VAL A 108 19.07 15.79 -9.16
N ARG A 109 20.34 15.82 -8.78
CA ARG A 109 21.18 17.01 -8.82
C ARG A 109 22.39 16.75 -9.71
N GLY A 110 22.38 17.32 -10.90
CA GLY A 110 23.36 16.98 -11.94
C GLY A 110 23.21 15.50 -12.34
N LYS A 111 24.24 14.69 -12.07
CA LYS A 111 24.22 13.22 -12.32
C LYS A 111 24.02 12.39 -11.05
N LYS A 112 23.81 13.02 -9.89
CA LYS A 112 23.69 12.31 -8.59
C LYS A 112 22.24 12.21 -8.17
N ARG A 113 21.84 11.01 -7.75
CA ARG A 113 20.56 10.72 -7.08
C ARG A 113 20.74 10.94 -5.59
N VAL A 114 19.98 11.88 -5.01
CA VAL A 114 20.08 12.26 -3.59
C VAL A 114 18.81 11.80 -2.87
N PRO A 115 18.92 10.99 -1.80
CA PRO A 115 17.76 10.53 -1.04
C PRO A 115 17.16 11.67 -0.22
N LEU A 116 15.83 11.66 -0.11
CA LEU A 116 15.06 12.52 0.77
C LEU A 116 14.40 11.66 1.86
N ARG A 117 13.89 12.31 2.91
CA ARG A 117 13.17 11.62 3.98
C ARG A 117 11.95 10.89 3.41
N ALA A 118 11.88 9.58 3.68
CA ALA A 118 10.78 8.71 3.30
C ALA A 118 9.55 8.92 4.17
N ASP A 119 8.39 8.60 3.62
CA ASP A 119 7.13 8.50 4.36
C ASP A 119 6.81 7.02 4.64
N ARG A 120 6.30 6.73 5.82
CA ARG A 120 5.91 5.39 6.27
C ARG A 120 4.43 5.39 6.61
N TYR A 121 3.72 4.41 6.06
CA TYR A 121 2.30 4.22 6.25
C TYR A 121 2.02 2.79 6.71
N LEU A 122 1.12 2.65 7.67
CA LEU A 122 0.49 1.38 8.01
C LEU A 122 -0.84 1.29 7.26
N LEU A 123 -1.05 0.16 6.60
CA LEU A 123 -2.24 -0.19 5.84
C LEU A 123 -2.94 -1.34 6.54
N ARG A 124 -4.26 -1.27 6.69
CA ARG A 124 -5.07 -2.41 7.10
C ARG A 124 -6.21 -2.60 6.11
N PHE A 125 -6.22 -3.75 5.46
CA PHE A 125 -7.36 -4.22 4.68
C PHE A 125 -8.24 -5.06 5.58
N ILE A 126 -9.51 -4.73 5.70
CA ILE A 126 -10.53 -5.58 6.33
C ILE A 126 -11.42 -6.11 5.22
N LEU A 127 -11.46 -7.43 5.09
CA LEU A 127 -12.04 -8.12 3.94
C LEU A 127 -13.40 -8.72 4.32
N HIS A 128 -14.45 -8.27 3.64
CA HIS A 128 -15.81 -8.81 3.74
C HIS A 128 -16.23 -9.43 2.41
N THR A 129 -17.36 -10.13 2.37
CA THR A 129 -17.82 -10.83 1.15
C THR A 129 -18.04 -9.92 -0.06
N SER A 130 -18.45 -8.66 0.16
CA SER A 130 -18.77 -7.70 -0.91
C SER A 130 -18.11 -6.33 -0.74
N ARG A 131 -17.30 -6.17 0.31
CA ARG A 131 -16.72 -4.89 0.71
C ARG A 131 -15.31 -5.06 1.25
N ILE A 132 -14.49 -4.04 1.02
CA ILE A 132 -13.19 -3.89 1.66
C ILE A 132 -13.16 -2.56 2.38
N GLU A 133 -12.81 -2.58 3.66
CA GLU A 133 -12.40 -1.36 4.36
C GLU A 133 -10.88 -1.26 4.30
N LEU A 134 -10.38 -0.10 3.89
CA LEU A 134 -8.96 0.20 3.83
C LEU A 134 -8.65 1.33 4.81
N TYR A 135 -7.86 1.04 5.83
CA TYR A 135 -7.39 2.03 6.80
C TYR A 135 -5.94 2.38 6.52
N LEU A 136 -5.63 3.67 6.59
CA LEU A 136 -4.31 4.23 6.39
C LEU A 136 -3.90 5.08 7.60
N PHE A 137 -2.73 4.77 8.13
CA PHE A 137 -2.12 5.54 9.21
C PHE A 137 -0.72 5.97 8.80
N HIS A 138 -0.45 7.27 8.81
CA HIS A 138 0.91 7.79 8.64
C HIS A 138 1.71 7.59 9.92
N GLU A 139 2.70 6.70 9.87
CA GLU A 139 3.57 6.38 11.00
C GLU A 139 4.69 7.41 11.17
N GLY A 140 5.21 7.95 10.06
CA GLY A 140 6.23 8.99 10.13
C GLY A 140 6.82 9.35 8.78
N GLY A 141 7.40 10.54 8.71
CA GLY A 141 7.79 11.16 7.45
C GLY A 141 7.48 12.64 7.46
N ILE A 142 7.46 13.26 6.29
CA ILE A 142 7.03 14.66 6.11
C ILE A 142 5.78 14.79 5.24
N MET A 143 5.17 13.66 4.85
CA MET A 143 3.95 13.58 4.04
C MET A 143 4.07 14.38 2.75
N ARG A 144 5.04 14.02 1.89
CA ARG A 144 5.19 14.66 0.57
C ARG A 144 4.03 14.36 -0.37
N ILE A 145 3.32 13.26 -0.10
CA ILE A 145 2.08 12.82 -0.74
C ILE A 145 1.06 12.71 0.38
N THR A 146 -0.15 13.24 0.18
CA THR A 146 -1.16 13.22 1.24
C THR A 146 -1.70 11.79 1.44
N PRO A 147 -2.23 11.47 2.64
CA PRO A 147 -2.85 10.17 2.89
C PRO A 147 -3.93 9.77 1.85
N GLU A 148 -4.74 10.72 1.38
CA GLU A 148 -5.76 10.51 0.35
C GLU A 148 -5.15 10.17 -1.01
N GLU A 149 -4.10 10.89 -1.40
CA GLU A 149 -3.37 10.62 -2.65
C GLU A 149 -2.71 9.24 -2.61
N VAL A 150 -2.14 8.85 -1.46
CA VAL A 150 -1.59 7.50 -1.26
C VAL A 150 -2.68 6.44 -1.39
N LEU A 151 -3.84 6.64 -0.75
CA LEU A 151 -4.95 5.70 -0.81
C LEU A 151 -5.49 5.57 -2.23
N ALA A 152 -5.74 6.70 -2.90
CA ALA A 152 -6.20 6.72 -4.29
C ALA A 152 -5.23 5.99 -5.21
N PHE A 153 -3.92 6.25 -5.07
CA PHE A 153 -2.88 5.55 -5.82
C PHE A 153 -2.91 4.03 -5.60
N ILE A 154 -3.07 3.58 -4.35
CA ILE A 154 -3.17 2.15 -4.03
C ILE A 154 -4.40 1.52 -4.69
N VAL A 155 -5.56 2.16 -4.59
CA VAL A 155 -6.82 1.67 -5.18
C VAL A 155 -6.72 1.60 -6.70
N ASP A 156 -6.18 2.63 -7.34
CA ASP A 156 -5.97 2.67 -8.79
C ASP A 156 -4.99 1.57 -9.24
N HIS A 157 -3.92 1.35 -8.48
CA HIS A 157 -2.95 0.30 -8.76
C HIS A 157 -3.57 -1.10 -8.63
N ILE A 158 -4.36 -1.35 -7.59
CA ILE A 158 -5.09 -2.62 -7.42
C ILE A 158 -6.08 -2.81 -8.59
N ASN A 159 -6.82 -1.76 -8.96
CA ASN A 159 -7.78 -1.80 -10.06
C ASN A 159 -7.13 -2.07 -11.41
N HIS A 160 -5.92 -1.55 -11.64
CA HIS A 160 -5.14 -1.88 -12.83
C HIS A 160 -4.83 -3.38 -12.89
N TYR A 161 -4.37 -3.97 -11.78
CA TYR A 161 -4.11 -5.41 -11.71
C TYR A 161 -5.39 -6.25 -11.83
N ALA A 162 -6.50 -5.80 -11.24
CA ALA A 162 -7.79 -6.47 -11.36
C ALA A 162 -8.17 -6.64 -12.84
N GLN A 163 -8.02 -5.58 -13.64
CA GLN A 163 -8.29 -5.64 -15.07
C GLN A 163 -7.38 -6.62 -15.81
N LEU A 164 -6.07 -6.63 -15.50
CA LEU A 164 -5.11 -7.55 -16.11
C LEU A 164 -5.45 -9.02 -15.83
N GLU A 165 -5.99 -9.32 -14.64
CA GLU A 165 -6.39 -10.67 -14.23
C GLU A 165 -7.87 -11.00 -14.57
N GLY A 166 -8.58 -10.13 -15.29
CA GLY A 166 -9.97 -10.34 -15.70
C GLY A 166 -10.98 -10.26 -14.54
N LEU A 167 -10.62 -9.60 -13.43
CA LEU A 167 -11.48 -9.33 -12.29
C LEU A 167 -12.18 -7.96 -12.45
N GLU A 168 -13.34 -7.79 -11.82
CA GLU A 168 -14.03 -6.50 -11.77
C GLU A 168 -13.23 -5.50 -10.94
N LYS A 169 -13.33 -4.21 -11.28
CA LYS A 169 -12.72 -3.15 -10.47
C LYS A 169 -13.40 -3.05 -9.10
N LEU A 170 -12.61 -2.66 -8.12
CA LEU A 170 -13.08 -2.12 -6.86
C LEU A 170 -13.71 -0.75 -7.11
N HIS A 171 -14.90 -0.56 -6.56
CA HIS A 171 -15.63 0.70 -6.64
C HIS A 171 -15.51 1.44 -5.31
N LEU A 172 -14.90 2.62 -5.34
CA LEU A 172 -14.77 3.48 -4.17
C LEU A 172 -16.15 4.04 -3.78
N GLU A 173 -16.66 3.63 -2.61
CA GLU A 173 -17.91 4.18 -2.05
C GLU A 173 -17.64 5.55 -1.40
N TYR A 174 -16.61 5.64 -0.54
CA TYR A 174 -16.18 6.91 0.04
C TYR A 174 -14.72 6.87 0.53
N ILE A 175 -14.13 8.06 0.69
CA ILE A 175 -12.89 8.31 1.44
C ILE A 175 -13.23 9.26 2.59
N GLN A 176 -12.73 8.95 3.77
CA GLN A 176 -12.83 9.81 4.95
C GLN A 176 -11.43 10.14 5.47
N THR A 177 -11.11 11.42 5.53
CA THR A 177 -9.94 11.99 6.21
C THR A 177 -10.35 12.50 7.59
N ARG A 178 -9.46 12.38 8.58
CA ARG A 178 -9.64 12.97 9.91
C ARG A 178 -8.56 14.00 10.21
#